data_AF-C6BEF7-F1
#
_entry.id   AF-C6BEF7-F1
#
_cell.length_a   1.000
_cell.length_b   1.000
_cell.length_c   1.000
_cell.angle_alpha   90.00
_cell.angle_beta   90.00
_cell.angle_gamma   90.00
#
_symmetry.space_group_name_H-M   'P 1'
#
loop_
_entity.id
_entity.type
_entity.pdbx_description
1 polymer ?
#
loop_
_entity_poly.entity_id
_entity_poly.type
_entity_poly.pdbx_seq_one_letter_code
_entity_poly.pdbx_strand_id
1 'polypeptide(L)'
;MLKVTVELWPGGREDGRRVLATADIARIRSGAHADYDVMLNEEVLGEVDSGTLHEYPRYAASVWDLVARGVAAALSGREELPTRPQSPRVPVHWSGDVPYVRMREIPEPAQALFRRNMHSSTLPVIEGESEPMGCAYAWDLEAFLAGHR
;
A
#
# COMPACT_ATOMS: atom_id res chain seq x y z
N MET A 1 11.53 -17.26 -12.77
CA MET A 1 10.96 -16.29 -11.82
C MET A 1 10.60 -15.04 -12.60
N LEU A 2 9.37 -14.55 -12.46
CA LEU A 2 8.91 -13.30 -13.04
C LEU A 2 8.83 -12.28 -11.90
N LYS A 3 9.50 -11.13 -12.07
CA LYS A 3 9.42 -10.01 -11.13
C LYS A 3 8.67 -8.86 -11.79
N VAL A 4 7.65 -8.37 -11.10
CA VAL A 4 6.86 -7.20 -11.50
C VAL A 4 7.17 -6.07 -10.53
N THR A 5 7.40 -4.87 -11.04
CA THR A 5 7.71 -3.69 -10.23
C THR A 5 6.72 -2.59 -10.57
N VAL A 6 6.11 -1.99 -9.56
CA VAL A 6 5.31 -0.76 -9.69
C VAL A 6 6.16 0.40 -9.26
N GLU A 7 6.35 1.38 -10.15
CA GLU A 7 7.19 2.53 -9.91
C GLU A 7 6.41 3.83 -10.05
N LEU A 8 6.68 4.77 -9.16
CA LEU A 8 6.25 6.15 -9.30
C LEU A 8 7.31 6.93 -10.07
N TRP A 9 6.89 7.64 -11.11
CA TRP A 9 7.72 8.53 -11.91
C TRP A 9 7.14 9.95 -11.88
N PRO A 10 7.56 10.80 -10.93
CA PRO A 10 7.03 12.16 -10.82
C PRO A 10 7.25 12.96 -12.10
N GLY A 11 6.16 13.35 -12.76
CA GLY A 11 6.22 14.06 -14.04
C GLY A 11 6.96 13.30 -15.16
N GLY A 12 7.07 11.97 -15.06
CA GLY A 12 7.81 11.13 -16.01
C GLY A 12 9.33 11.27 -15.92
N ARG A 13 9.86 11.90 -14.86
CA ARG A 13 11.29 12.11 -14.66
C ARG A 13 11.89 11.07 -13.72
N GLU A 14 13.19 10.87 -13.86
CA GLU A 14 13.96 10.01 -12.97
C GLU A 14 14.14 10.64 -11.58
N ASP A 15 14.21 11.97 -11.51
CA ASP A 15 14.24 12.70 -10.25
C ASP A 15 12.98 12.42 -9.43
N GLY A 16 13.17 11.80 -8.26
CA GLY A 16 12.08 11.38 -7.37
C GLY A 16 11.42 10.04 -7.76
N ARG A 17 11.99 9.29 -8.71
CA ARG A 17 11.56 7.92 -9.01
C ARG A 17 11.69 7.05 -7.76
N ARG A 18 10.65 6.25 -7.49
CA ARG A 18 10.69 5.23 -6.42
C ARG A 18 9.88 3.99 -6.79
N VAL A 19 10.31 2.85 -6.27
CA VAL A 19 9.56 1.60 -6.31
C VAL A 19 8.50 1.65 -5.22
N LEU A 20 7.23 1.47 -5.58
CA LEU A 20 6.13 1.41 -4.62
C LEU A 20 5.86 -0.02 -4.16
N ALA A 21 5.91 -0.98 -5.08
CA ALA A 21 5.60 -2.36 -4.79
C ALA A 21 6.29 -3.30 -5.79
N THR A 22 6.47 -4.55 -5.38
CA THR A 22 6.93 -5.64 -6.24
C THR A 22 6.10 -6.89 -6.06
N ALA A 23 5.93 -7.65 -7.13
CA ALA A 23 5.41 -9.01 -7.07
C ALA A 23 6.47 -9.98 -7.63
N ASP A 24 6.84 -10.97 -6.84
CA ASP A 24 7.70 -12.07 -7.27
C ASP A 24 6.83 -13.30 -7.53
N ILE A 25 6.84 -13.78 -8.78
CA ILE A 25 6.03 -14.90 -9.24
C ILE A 25 6.94 -16.05 -9.64
N ALA A 26 6.88 -17.15 -8.90
CA ALA A 26 7.72 -18.32 -9.07
C ALA A 26 6.89 -19.53 -9.46
N ARG A 27 7.32 -20.28 -10.47
CA ARG A 27 6.69 -21.56 -10.80
C ARG A 27 7.09 -22.61 -9.75
N ILE A 28 6.10 -23.25 -9.14
CA ILE A 28 6.31 -24.31 -8.13
C ILE A 28 5.91 -25.70 -8.62
N ARG A 29 5.03 -25.79 -9.64
CA ARG A 29 4.67 -27.03 -10.33
C ARG A 29 4.77 -26.86 -11.83
N SER A 30 5.32 -27.86 -12.52
CA SER A 30 5.47 -27.85 -13.98
C SER A 30 4.46 -28.77 -14.67
N GLY A 31 4.16 -28.50 -15.94
CA GLY A 31 3.22 -29.27 -16.77
C GLY A 31 2.51 -28.37 -17.76
N ALA A 32 1.53 -28.93 -18.49
CA ALA A 32 0.61 -28.14 -19.32
C ALA A 32 -0.20 -27.14 -18.49
N HIS A 33 -0.51 -27.51 -17.24
CA HIS A 33 -1.09 -26.65 -16.21
C HIS A 33 -0.11 -26.61 -15.03
N ALA A 34 0.54 -25.46 -14.87
CA ALA A 34 1.55 -25.18 -13.87
C ALA A 34 0.93 -24.44 -12.67
N ASP A 35 1.60 -24.54 -11.51
CA ASP A 35 1.24 -23.75 -10.33
C ASP A 35 2.32 -22.70 -10.08
N TYR A 36 1.89 -21.53 -9.63
CA TYR A 36 2.75 -20.40 -9.36
C TYR A 36 2.52 -19.88 -7.95
N ASP A 37 3.61 -19.70 -7.23
CA ASP A 37 3.64 -18.95 -5.99
C ASP A 37 3.84 -17.46 -6.28
N VAL A 38 3.15 -16.62 -5.54
CA VAL A 38 3.12 -15.16 -5.73
C VAL A 38 3.34 -14.49 -4.39
N MET A 39 4.40 -13.70 -4.30
CA MET A 39 4.75 -12.94 -3.10
C MET A 39 4.68 -11.45 -3.41
N LEU A 40 3.88 -10.71 -2.62
CA LEU A 40 3.68 -9.28 -2.76
C LEU A 40 4.46 -8.52 -1.70
N ASN A 41 5.22 -7.52 -2.13
CA ASN A 41 5.97 -6.64 -1.26
C ASN A 41 5.64 -5.18 -1.56
N GLU A 42 5.53 -4.36 -0.52
CA GLU A 42 5.33 -2.91 -0.59
C GLU A 42 6.48 -2.22 0.14
N GLU A 43 6.90 -1.05 -0.34
CA GLU A 43 8.11 -0.36 0.12
C GLU A 43 8.12 -0.05 1.63
N VAL A 44 6.96 0.24 2.21
CA VAL A 44 6.78 0.63 3.62
C VAL A 44 6.37 -0.56 4.47
N LEU A 45 5.43 -1.37 3.99
CA LEU A 45 4.84 -2.46 4.75
C LEU A 45 5.69 -3.74 4.70
N GLY A 46 6.63 -3.85 3.77
CA GLY A 46 7.40 -5.07 3.54
C GLY A 46 6.56 -6.12 2.82
N GLU A 47 6.68 -7.38 3.22
CA GLU A 47 5.82 -8.45 2.70
C GLU A 47 4.37 -8.21 3.10
N VAL A 48 3.50 -7.99 2.12
CA VAL A 48 2.09 -7.64 2.35
C VAL A 48 1.23 -8.89 2.36
N ASP A 49 1.42 -9.76 1.36
CA ASP A 49 0.64 -10.97 1.21
C ASP A 49 1.31 -11.98 0.27
N SER A 50 0.83 -13.21 0.30
CA SER A 50 1.25 -14.26 -0.63
C SER A 50 0.08 -15.15 -1.04
N GLY A 51 0.20 -15.77 -2.21
CA GLY A 51 -0.85 -16.66 -2.70
C GLY A 51 -0.35 -17.59 -3.78
N THR A 52 -1.11 -18.66 -4.00
CA THR A 52 -0.80 -19.65 -5.03
C THR A 52 -1.86 -19.60 -6.12
N LEU A 53 -1.39 -19.49 -7.37
CA LEU A 53 -2.22 -19.65 -8.55
C LEU A 53 -2.11 -21.10 -9.05
N HIS A 54 -3.23 -21.81 -9.04
CA HIS A 54 -3.30 -23.21 -9.44
C HIS A 54 -3.72 -23.37 -10.90
N GLU A 55 -3.17 -24.41 -11.54
CA GLU A 55 -3.60 -24.89 -12.85
C GLU A 55 -3.55 -23.84 -13.98
N TYR A 56 -2.50 -23.00 -13.98
CA TYR A 56 -2.27 -21.98 -15.00
C TYR A 56 -1.43 -22.50 -16.18
N PRO A 57 -1.72 -22.15 -17.44
CA PRO A 57 -2.81 -21.27 -17.89
C PRO A 57 -4.12 -22.05 -18.14
N ARG A 58 -5.27 -21.46 -17.80
CA ARG A 58 -6.59 -22.03 -18.13
C ARG A 58 -6.98 -21.85 -19.61
N TYR A 59 -6.42 -20.82 -20.26
CA TYR A 59 -6.63 -20.46 -21.67
C TYR A 59 -5.34 -19.87 -22.26
N ALA A 60 -5.25 -19.74 -23.59
CA ALA A 60 -4.15 -19.01 -24.21
C ALA A 60 -4.19 -17.52 -23.79
N ALA A 61 -3.31 -17.13 -22.88
CA ALA A 61 -3.29 -15.80 -22.29
C ALA A 61 -1.87 -15.22 -22.25
N SER A 62 -1.78 -13.89 -22.18
CA SER A 62 -0.50 -13.21 -22.07
C SER A 62 0.10 -13.36 -20.67
N VAL A 63 1.36 -12.99 -20.50
CA VAL A 63 2.00 -12.93 -19.17
C VAL A 63 1.25 -12.00 -18.20
N TRP A 64 0.51 -11.01 -18.70
CA TRP A 64 -0.27 -10.10 -17.87
C TRP A 64 -1.49 -10.75 -17.23
N ASP A 65 -2.02 -11.83 -17.81
CA ASP A 65 -3.08 -12.62 -17.17
C ASP A 65 -2.53 -13.35 -15.93
N LEU A 66 -1.34 -13.94 -16.03
CA LEU A 66 -0.61 -14.51 -14.88
C LEU A 66 -0.39 -13.46 -13.79
N VAL A 67 0.06 -12.27 -14.16
CA VAL A 67 0.30 -11.17 -13.20
C VAL A 67 -1.01 -10.76 -12.52
N ALA A 68 -2.06 -10.47 -13.29
CA ALA A 68 -3.33 -9.99 -12.74
C ALA A 68 -3.99 -11.02 -11.80
N ARG A 69 -4.05 -12.29 -12.22
CA ARG A 69 -4.61 -13.37 -11.39
C ARG A 69 -3.73 -13.68 -10.19
N GLY A 70 -2.42 -13.66 -10.37
CA GLY A 70 -1.46 -13.87 -9.28
C GLY A 70 -1.61 -12.81 -8.19
N VAL A 71 -1.69 -11.54 -8.57
CA VAL A 71 -1.94 -10.43 -7.63
C VAL A 71 -3.31 -10.57 -6.96
N ALA A 72 -4.35 -10.93 -7.70
CA ALA A 72 -5.68 -11.17 -7.12
C ALA A 72 -5.68 -12.32 -6.10
N ALA A 73 -5.03 -13.43 -6.44
CA ALA A 73 -4.88 -14.60 -5.58
C ALA A 73 -4.11 -14.27 -4.30
N ALA A 74 -3.00 -13.54 -4.41
CA ALA A 74 -2.24 -13.11 -3.25
C ALA A 74 -3.04 -12.13 -2.37
N LEU A 75 -3.76 -11.16 -2.93
CA LEU A 75 -4.50 -10.16 -2.13
C LEU A 75 -5.82 -10.65 -1.51
N SER A 76 -6.40 -11.73 -2.02
CA SER A 76 -7.76 -12.14 -1.63
C SER A 76 -7.91 -13.62 -1.31
N GLY A 77 -6.87 -14.43 -1.52
CA GLY A 77 -6.91 -15.89 -1.46
C GLY A 77 -7.64 -16.55 -2.63
N ARG A 78 -8.13 -15.79 -3.61
CA ARG A 78 -8.85 -16.28 -4.80
C ARG A 78 -8.53 -15.45 -6.04
N GLU A 79 -8.86 -15.96 -7.23
CA GLU A 79 -8.66 -15.22 -8.49
C GLU A 79 -9.69 -14.08 -8.70
N GLU A 80 -9.98 -13.30 -7.65
CA GLU A 80 -10.91 -12.15 -7.66
C GLU A 80 -10.25 -10.96 -6.96
N LEU A 81 -10.42 -9.74 -7.48
CA LEU A 81 -9.88 -8.57 -6.80
C LEU A 81 -10.63 -8.34 -5.48
N PRO A 82 -9.92 -7.94 -4.40
CA PRO A 82 -10.58 -7.56 -3.16
C PRO A 82 -11.44 -6.31 -3.37
N THR A 83 -12.36 -6.07 -2.45
CA THR A 83 -13.15 -4.83 -2.44
C THR A 83 -12.20 -3.63 -2.44
N ARG A 84 -12.55 -2.59 -3.22
CA ARG A 84 -11.78 -1.35 -3.23
C ARG A 84 -11.63 -0.82 -1.80
N PRO A 85 -10.38 -0.52 -1.35
CA PRO A 85 -10.16 0.09 -0.04
C PRO A 85 -10.95 1.39 0.12
N GLN A 86 -11.51 1.60 1.31
CA GLN A 86 -12.18 2.85 1.66
C GLN A 86 -11.20 3.76 2.40
N SER A 87 -11.32 5.07 2.19
CA SER A 87 -10.56 6.04 2.99
C SER A 87 -10.92 5.90 4.47
N PRO A 88 -9.93 5.86 5.37
CA PRO A 88 -10.18 5.71 6.79
C PRO A 88 -10.90 6.94 7.34
N ARG A 89 -11.84 6.72 8.26
CA ARG A 89 -12.45 7.80 9.03
C ARG A 89 -11.61 8.03 10.29
N VAL A 90 -10.89 9.14 10.32
CA VAL A 90 -10.02 9.51 11.44
C VAL A 90 -10.66 10.68 12.19
N PRO A 91 -10.81 10.61 13.53
CA PRO A 91 -11.32 11.72 14.32
C PRO A 91 -10.42 12.96 14.22
N VAL A 92 -11.04 14.13 14.06
CA VAL A 92 -10.34 15.42 14.11
C VAL A 92 -10.60 16.06 15.47
N HIS A 93 -9.52 16.42 16.15
CA HIS A 93 -9.52 17.11 17.43
C HIS A 93 -9.12 18.57 17.23
N TRP A 94 -9.34 19.38 18.27
CA TRP A 94 -9.09 20.81 18.24
C TRP A 94 -8.32 21.25 19.48
N SER A 95 -7.30 22.08 19.30
CA SER A 95 -6.62 22.81 20.38
C SER A 95 -6.61 24.29 20.01
N GLY A 96 -7.49 25.07 20.66
CA GLY A 96 -7.85 26.40 20.17
C GLY A 96 -8.40 26.31 18.74
N ASP A 97 -7.79 27.07 17.83
CA ASP A 97 -8.14 27.10 16.40
C ASP A 97 -7.35 26.09 15.54
N VAL A 98 -6.54 25.21 16.16
CA VAL A 98 -5.69 24.25 15.44
C VAL A 98 -6.39 22.89 15.34
N PRO A 99 -6.87 22.48 14.15
CA PRO A 99 -7.38 21.13 13.94
C PRO A 99 -6.23 20.13 13.76
N TYR A 100 -6.27 19.03 14.51
CA TYR A 100 -5.24 18.00 14.47
C TYR A 100 -5.84 16.60 14.53
N VAL A 101 -5.05 15.61 14.11
CA VAL A 101 -5.36 14.18 14.23
C VAL A 101 -4.31 13.52 15.11
N ARG A 102 -4.71 12.54 15.91
CA ARG A 102 -3.77 11.73 16.67
C ARG A 102 -3.27 10.60 15.78
N MET A 103 -1.95 10.43 15.64
CA MET A 103 -1.40 9.38 14.78
C MET A 103 -1.91 8.00 15.16
N ARG A 104 -2.03 7.70 16.46
CA ARG A 104 -2.54 6.42 16.99
C ARG A 104 -3.98 6.09 16.62
N GLU A 105 -4.78 7.08 16.22
CA GLU A 105 -6.18 6.88 15.82
C GLU A 105 -6.34 6.61 14.32
N ILE A 106 -5.26 6.79 13.54
CA ILE A 106 -5.24 6.40 12.14
C ILE A 106 -5.15 4.87 12.10
N PRO A 107 -6.05 4.17 11.40
CA PRO A 107 -5.98 2.72 11.27
C PRO A 107 -4.84 2.31 10.32
N GLU A 108 -4.27 1.14 10.56
CA GLU A 108 -3.34 0.53 9.60
C GLU A 108 -4.08 0.07 8.33
N PRO A 109 -3.42 0.09 7.15
CA PRO A 109 -2.01 0.46 6.92
C PRO A 109 -1.76 1.97 6.74
N ALA A 110 -2.81 2.79 6.81
CA ALA A 110 -2.69 4.22 6.53
C ALA A 110 -1.79 4.95 7.54
N GLN A 111 -1.73 4.49 8.78
CA GLN A 111 -0.87 5.06 9.81
C GLN A 111 0.61 4.92 9.47
N ALA A 112 1.08 3.71 9.14
CA ALA A 112 2.48 3.47 8.79
C ALA A 112 2.92 4.33 7.59
N LEU A 113 2.08 4.35 6.54
CA LEU A 113 2.32 5.15 5.33
C LEU A 113 2.35 6.66 5.63
N PHE A 114 1.37 7.14 6.39
CA PHE A 114 1.29 8.56 6.75
C PHE A 114 2.46 9.00 7.64
N ARG A 115 2.85 8.17 8.62
CA ARG A 115 4.01 8.44 9.48
C ARG A 115 5.30 8.57 8.67
N ARG A 116 5.50 7.70 7.68
CA ARG A 116 6.64 7.81 6.74
C ARG A 116 6.58 9.11 5.95
N ASN A 117 5.41 9.48 5.45
CA ASN A 117 5.22 10.73 4.71
C ASN A 117 5.52 11.98 5.55
N MET A 118 5.19 11.94 6.84
CA MET A 118 5.38 13.06 7.77
C MET A 118 6.80 13.17 8.34
N HIS A 119 7.73 12.27 8.01
CA HIS A 119 9.06 12.21 8.62
C HIS A 119 9.86 13.52 8.53
N SER A 120 9.69 14.30 7.45
CA SER A 120 10.35 15.61 7.25
C SER A 120 9.43 16.80 7.50
N SER A 121 8.21 16.56 8.00
CA SER A 121 7.19 17.58 8.17
C SER A 121 7.18 18.15 9.59
N THR A 122 6.83 19.43 9.72
CA THR A 122 6.58 20.03 11.04
C THR A 122 5.28 19.46 11.63
N LEU A 123 5.35 18.95 12.85
CA LEU A 123 4.19 18.45 13.58
C LEU A 123 3.73 19.47 14.63
N PRO A 124 2.41 19.57 14.92
CA PRO A 124 1.94 20.38 16.02
C PRO A 124 2.36 19.77 17.35
N VAL A 125 2.73 20.63 18.32
CA VAL A 125 2.87 20.24 19.73
C VAL A 125 1.59 20.62 20.44
N ILE A 126 0.77 19.63 20.79
CA ILE A 126 -0.52 19.87 21.44
C ILE A 126 -0.35 19.72 22.96
N GLU A 127 -0.42 20.84 23.67
CA GLU A 127 -0.45 20.84 25.14
C GLU A 127 -1.74 20.17 25.64
N GLY A 128 -1.62 19.26 26.61
CA GLY A 128 -2.76 18.51 27.17
C GLY A 128 -2.97 17.12 26.56
N GLU A 129 -2.30 16.78 25.45
CA GLU A 129 -2.24 15.41 24.96
C GLU A 129 -1.24 14.56 25.75
N SER A 130 -1.55 13.27 25.91
CA SER A 130 -0.62 12.33 26.56
C SER A 130 0.68 12.14 25.76
N GLU A 131 0.59 12.36 24.44
CA GLU A 131 1.71 12.29 23.49
C GLU A 131 1.70 13.54 22.59
N PRO A 132 2.24 14.67 23.07
CA PRO A 132 2.16 15.96 22.36
C PRO A 132 2.79 15.95 20.96
N MET A 133 3.79 15.10 20.73
CA MET A 133 4.45 14.91 19.42
C MET A 133 3.82 13.78 18.58
N GLY A 134 2.80 13.09 19.11
CA GLY A 134 2.06 12.02 18.43
C GLY A 134 0.89 12.53 17.58
N CYS A 135 0.90 13.81 17.22
CA CYS A 135 -0.17 14.49 16.50
C CYS A 135 0.32 14.99 15.14
N ALA A 136 -0.59 15.13 14.19
CA ALA A 136 -0.37 15.77 12.89
C ALA A 136 -1.49 16.76 12.61
N TYR A 137 -1.25 17.77 11.77
CA TYR A 137 -2.32 18.67 11.37
C TYR A 137 -3.37 17.92 10.55
N ALA A 138 -4.65 18.26 10.75
CA ALA A 138 -5.75 17.58 10.06
C ALA A 138 -5.65 17.74 8.53
N TRP A 139 -5.23 18.91 8.04
CA TRP A 139 -5.04 19.17 6.60
C TRP A 139 -3.90 18.36 5.98
N ASP A 140 -2.89 17.95 6.76
CA ASP A 140 -1.81 17.11 6.26
C ASP A 140 -2.32 15.69 5.98
N LEU A 141 -3.19 15.17 6.87
CA LEU A 141 -3.86 13.89 6.65
C LEU A 141 -4.81 13.96 5.44
N GLU A 142 -5.58 15.04 5.31
CA GLU A 142 -6.48 15.23 4.17
C GLU A 142 -5.71 15.26 2.85
N ALA A 143 -4.63 16.04 2.77
CA ALA A 143 -3.78 16.11 1.58
C ALA A 143 -3.14 14.75 1.24
N PHE A 144 -2.69 14.01 2.25
CA PHE A 144 -2.16 12.65 2.08
C PHE A 144 -3.22 11.68 1.52
N LEU A 145 -4.42 11.67 2.10
CA LEU A 145 -5.50 10.79 1.64
C LEU A 145 -6.01 11.14 0.24
N ALA A 146 -5.91 12.41 -0.16
CA ALA A 146 -6.22 12.88 -1.50
C ALA A 146 -5.09 12.62 -2.52
N GLY A 147 -3.91 12.13 -2.08
CA GLY A 147 -2.75 11.89 -2.93
C GLY A 147 -2.05 13.17 -3.39
N HIS A 148 -2.24 14.28 -2.68
CA HIS A 148 -1.55 15.56 -2.93
C HIS A 148 -0.22 15.68 -2.19
N ARG A 149 0.06 14.76 -1.27
CA ARG A 149 1.25 14.75 -0.42
C ARG A 149 1.80 13.35 -0.25
#